data_AF-X0IWD8-F1
#
_entry.id   AF-X0IWD8-F1
#
_cell.length_a   1.000
_cell.length_b   1.000
_cell.length_c   1.000
_cell.angle_alpha   90.00
_cell.angle_beta   90.00
_cell.angle_gamma   90.00
#
_symmetry.space_group_name_H-M   'P 1'
#
loop_
_entity.id
_entity.type
_entity.pdbx_description
1 polymer ?
#
loop_
_entity_poly.entity_id
_entity_poly.type
_entity_poly.pdbx_seq_one_letter_code
_entity_poly.pdbx_strand_id
1 'polypeptide(L)'
;MPEGRQSPAPEQQSGRQQQDPPASGHGINKTDDKDPKSQLEARKPPIPVFEHDANYLQNLSSNPKGLTDDIVDEKFSKTEKK
;
A
#
# COMPACT_ATOMS: atom_id res chain seq x y z
N MET A 1 -46.38 20.98 4.67
CA MET A 1 -45.22 20.15 4.26
C MET A 1 -45.00 19.13 5.36
N PRO A 2 -44.93 17.82 5.10
CA PRO A 2 -44.54 16.86 6.12
C PRO A 2 -43.06 17.11 6.47
N GLU A 3 -42.75 17.24 7.75
CA GLU A 3 -41.38 17.44 8.23
C GLU A 3 -40.51 16.25 7.81
N GLY A 4 -39.32 16.54 7.28
CA GLY A 4 -38.39 15.55 6.77
C GLY A 4 -37.96 14.57 7.86
N ARG A 5 -37.68 13.32 7.47
CA ARG A 5 -37.15 12.30 8.37
C ARG A 5 -35.85 12.82 9.00
N GLN A 6 -35.79 12.87 10.32
CA GLN A 6 -34.58 13.24 11.03
C GLN A 6 -33.49 12.20 10.77
N SER A 7 -32.31 12.64 10.33
CA SER A 7 -31.17 11.75 10.09
C SER A 7 -30.68 11.12 11.40
N PRO A 8 -30.16 9.87 11.34
CA PRO A 8 -29.52 9.27 12.50
C PRO A 8 -28.30 10.08 12.96
N ALA A 9 -27.90 9.90 14.21
CA ALA A 9 -26.73 10.57 14.76
C ALA A 9 -25.45 10.19 13.97
N PRO A 10 -24.52 11.13 13.77
CA PRO A 10 -23.24 10.84 13.13
C PRO A 10 -22.45 9.76 13.87
N GLU A 11 -21.69 8.96 13.13
CA GLU A 11 -20.73 8.03 13.70
C GLU A 11 -19.62 8.79 14.44
N GLN A 12 -19.25 8.31 15.62
CA GLN A 12 -18.22 8.92 16.46
C GLN A 12 -16.88 8.23 16.22
N GLN A 13 -15.84 9.00 15.91
CA GLN A 13 -14.49 8.47 15.81
C GLN A 13 -13.95 8.14 17.21
N SER A 14 -13.59 6.88 17.45
CA SER A 14 -13.14 6.38 18.76
C SER A 14 -11.69 6.75 19.12
N GLY A 15 -10.95 7.45 18.24
CA GLY A 15 -9.57 7.89 18.48
C GLY A 15 -8.53 6.79 18.67
N ARG A 16 -8.94 5.51 18.64
CA ARG A 16 -8.07 4.36 18.97
C ARG A 16 -6.79 4.35 18.17
N GLN A 17 -6.90 4.48 16.84
CA GLN A 17 -5.75 4.55 15.94
C GLN A 17 -4.88 5.80 16.11
N GLN A 18 -5.40 6.89 16.72
CA GLN A 18 -4.61 8.10 16.99
C GLN A 18 -3.75 7.95 18.25
N GLN A 19 -4.20 7.14 19.21
CA GLN A 19 -3.51 6.89 20.48
C GLN A 19 -2.64 5.65 20.44
N ASP A 20 -2.85 4.77 19.46
CA ASP A 20 -2.04 3.59 19.25
C ASP A 20 -0.58 4.00 18.94
N PRO A 21 0.42 3.40 19.60
CA PRO A 21 1.81 3.68 19.27
C PRO A 21 2.10 3.38 17.78
N PRO A 22 3.03 4.12 17.14
CA PRO A 22 3.46 3.80 15.78
C PRO A 22 3.84 2.32 15.68
N ALA A 23 3.31 1.64 14.64
CA ALA A 23 3.46 0.19 14.42
C ALA A 23 2.73 -0.75 15.41
N SER A 24 1.82 -0.23 16.26
CA SER A 24 0.90 -1.05 17.07
C SER A 24 -0.28 -1.64 16.29
N GLY A 25 -0.40 -1.33 14.99
CA GLY A 25 -1.29 -2.06 14.11
C GLY A 25 -0.94 -3.55 14.12
N HIS A 26 -1.89 -4.41 13.76
CA HIS A 26 -1.60 -5.81 13.46
C HIS A 26 -0.72 -5.85 12.20
N GLY A 27 0.58 -5.60 12.38
CA GLY A 27 1.61 -5.69 11.37
C GLY A 27 1.61 -7.10 10.82
N ILE A 28 1.78 -7.19 9.49
CA ILE A 28 1.92 -8.39 8.67
C ILE A 28 2.20 -9.66 9.48
N ASN A 29 1.34 -10.68 9.29
CA ASN A 29 1.45 -12.01 9.89
C ASN A 29 2.93 -12.40 10.10
N LYS A 30 3.29 -12.82 11.32
CA LYS A 30 4.62 -13.38 11.61
C LYS A 30 4.87 -14.50 10.60
N THR A 31 5.73 -14.23 9.64
CA THR A 31 6.23 -15.21 8.70
C THR A 31 7.60 -15.57 9.22
N ASP A 32 7.62 -16.51 10.17
CA ASP A 32 8.87 -17.11 10.66
C ASP A 32 9.60 -17.86 9.52
N ASP A 33 8.89 -18.11 8.41
CA ASP A 33 9.44 -18.64 7.17
C ASP A 33 10.13 -17.55 6.35
N LYS A 34 11.47 -17.56 6.43
CA LYS A 34 12.36 -16.75 5.57
C LYS A 34 12.46 -17.28 4.13
N ASP A 35 11.71 -18.33 3.79
CA ASP A 35 11.69 -18.83 2.42
C ASP A 35 10.79 -17.93 1.56
N PRO A 36 11.34 -17.19 0.58
CA PRO A 36 10.55 -16.31 -0.28
C PRO A 36 9.49 -17.07 -1.09
N LYS A 37 9.65 -18.38 -1.27
CA LYS A 37 8.75 -19.22 -2.06
C LYS A 37 7.45 -19.54 -1.32
N SER A 38 7.52 -19.79 -0.01
CA SER A 38 6.33 -20.07 0.82
C SER A 38 5.44 -18.83 0.99
N GLN A 39 6.05 -17.65 1.09
CA GLN A 39 5.31 -16.38 1.14
C GLN A 39 4.59 -16.05 -0.17
N LEU A 40 5.15 -16.47 -1.32
CA LEU A 40 4.53 -16.29 -2.63
C LEU A 40 3.32 -17.23 -2.81
N GLU A 41 3.40 -18.46 -2.29
CA GLU A 41 2.30 -19.43 -2.33
C GLU A 41 1.12 -18.99 -1.45
N ALA A 42 1.38 -18.47 -0.25
CA ALA A 42 0.36 -17.94 0.65
C ALA A 42 -0.35 -16.67 0.12
N ARG A 43 0.25 -15.98 -0.85
CA ARG A 43 -0.29 -14.80 -1.51
C ARG A 43 -1.09 -15.10 -2.78
N LYS A 44 -1.14 -16.35 -3.22
CA LYS A 44 -2.02 -16.75 -4.34
C LYS A 44 -3.47 -16.66 -3.85
N PRO A 45 -4.31 -15.78 -4.41
CA PRO A 45 -5.69 -15.67 -3.98
C PRO A 45 -6.43 -16.99 -4.28
N PRO A 46 -7.44 -17.38 -3.46
CA PRO A 46 -8.20 -18.63 -3.65
C PRO A 46 -9.16 -18.61 -4.85
N ILE A 47 -9.05 -17.64 -5.75
CA ILE A 47 -10.01 -17.33 -6.82
C ILE A 47 -9.30 -17.47 -8.17
N PRO A 48 -9.92 -18.09 -9.20
CA PRO A 48 -9.30 -18.26 -10.51
C PRO A 48 -8.86 -16.92 -11.11
N VAL A 49 -7.60 -16.90 -11.56
CA VAL A 49 -6.92 -15.77 -12.17
C VAL A 49 -7.63 -15.42 -13.49
N PHE A 50 -8.37 -14.31 -13.51
CA PHE A 50 -8.87 -13.70 -14.73
C PHE A 50 -7.72 -12.93 -15.41
N GLU A 51 -7.68 -12.92 -16.75
CA GLU A 51 -6.62 -12.37 -17.64
C GLU A 51 -6.27 -10.86 -17.48
N HIS A 52 -6.66 -10.21 -16.38
CA HIS A 52 -6.47 -8.79 -16.09
C HIS A 52 -5.06 -8.42 -15.59
N ASP A 53 -4.17 -9.38 -15.35
CA ASP A 53 -2.91 -9.15 -14.64
C ASP A 53 -1.94 -8.22 -15.37
N ALA A 54 -1.82 -8.32 -16.70
CA ALA A 54 -0.87 -7.51 -17.46
C ALA A 54 -1.27 -6.02 -17.50
N ASN A 55 -2.55 -5.74 -17.71
CA ASN A 55 -3.06 -4.35 -17.77
C ASN A 55 -3.08 -3.69 -16.38
N TYR A 56 -3.37 -4.46 -15.32
CA TYR A 56 -3.36 -3.95 -13.96
C TYR A 56 -1.95 -3.52 -13.52
N LEU A 57 -0.93 -4.33 -13.84
CA LEU A 57 0.46 -4.01 -13.54
C LEU A 57 0.98 -2.82 -14.36
N GLN A 58 0.53 -2.69 -15.61
CA GLN A 58 0.88 -1.53 -16.45
C GLN A 58 0.35 -0.22 -15.86
N ASN A 59 -0.88 -0.20 -15.35
CA ASN A 59 -1.48 0.97 -14.70
C ASN A 59 -0.80 1.35 -13.37
N LEU A 60 -0.06 0.43 -12.75
CA LEU A 60 0.71 0.68 -11.53
C LEU A 60 2.17 1.10 -11.82
N SER A 61 2.62 0.97 -13.07
CA SER A 61 4.01 1.23 -13.46
C SER A 61 4.32 2.70 -13.73
N SER A 62 3.30 3.54 -13.85
CA SER A 62 3.47 4.92 -14.31
C SER A 62 3.33 5.93 -13.17
N ASN A 63 4.29 5.95 -12.25
CA ASN A 63 4.55 7.19 -11.52
C ASN A 63 5.42 8.09 -12.41
N PRO A 64 4.97 9.31 -12.75
CA PRO A 64 5.82 10.25 -13.47
C PRO A 64 7.07 10.55 -12.64
N LYS A 65 8.20 10.82 -13.31
CA LYS A 65 9.43 11.26 -12.65
C LYS A 65 9.13 12.48 -11.76
N GLY A 66 9.64 12.45 -10.54
CA GLY A 66 9.61 13.59 -9.63
C GLY A 66 10.47 14.73 -10.14
N LEU A 67 10.11 15.97 -9.80
CA LEU A 67 10.84 17.18 -10.21
C LEU A 67 12.33 17.17 -9.82
N THR A 68 12.67 16.43 -8.76
CA THR A 68 14.02 16.36 -8.19
C THR A 68 14.79 15.11 -8.58
N ASP A 69 14.17 14.14 -9.27
CA ASP A 69 14.78 12.82 -9.50
C ASP A 69 16.09 12.95 -10.28
N ASP A 70 16.12 13.76 -11.34
CA ASP A 70 17.33 13.96 -12.15
C ASP A 70 18.47 14.65 -11.36
N ILE A 71 18.12 15.58 -10.45
CA ILE A 71 19.11 16.28 -9.60
C ILE A 71 19.67 15.32 -8.54
N VAL A 72 18.82 14.48 -7.95
CA VAL A 72 19.22 13.47 -6.97
C VAL A 72 20.15 12.45 -7.64
N ASP A 73 19.77 11.94 -8.80
CA ASP A 73 20.59 10.98 -9.54
C ASP A 73 21.98 11.55 -9.89
N GLU A 74 22.06 12.81 -10.33
CA GLU A 74 23.34 13.47 -10.61
C GLU A 74 24.23 13.55 -9.35
N LYS A 75 23.67 14.02 -8.22
CA LYS A 75 24.44 14.26 -6.98
C LYS A 75 24.88 12.99 -6.28
N PHE A 76 24.11 11.90 -6.41
CA PHE A 76 24.39 10.63 -5.76
C PHE A 76 24.94 9.57 -6.71
N SER A 77 25.14 9.90 -7.99
CA SER A 77 25.83 9.00 -8.94
C SER A 77 27.27 8.75 -8.50
N LYS A 78 27.60 7.48 -8.32
CA LYS A 78 28.92 7.04 -7.85
C LYS A 78 29.92 7.22 -8.98
N THR A 79 30.80 8.21 -8.87
CA THR A 79 31.93 8.37 -9.79
C THR A 79 33.07 7.44 -9.36
N GLU A 80 33.07 6.20 -9.84
CA GLU A 80 34.26 5.35 -9.74
C GLU A 80 35.34 5.93 -10.67
N LYS A 81 36.34 6.60 -10.08
CA LYS A 81 37.58 6.93 -10.80
C LYS A 81 38.39 5.63 -10.88
N LYS A 82 38.53 5.09 -12.10
CA LYS A 82 39.58 4.11 -12.43
C LYS A 82 40.96 4.75 -12.37
#